data_AF-A0A919UNK2-F1
#
_entry.id   AF-A0A919UNK2-F1
#
_cell.length_a   1.000
_cell.length_b   1.000
_cell.length_c   1.000
_cell.angle_alpha   90.00
_cell.angle_beta   90.00
_cell.angle_gamma   90.00
#
_symmetry.space_group_name_H-M   'P 1'
#
loop_
_entity.id
_entity.type
_entity.pdbx_description
1 polymer ?
#
loop_
_entity_poly.entity_id
_entity_poly.type
_entity_poly.pdbx_seq_one_letter_code
_entity_poly.pdbx_strand_id
1 'polypeptide(L)'
;MTTLALSPELAARITDAVTRWELTAYATGPANRPAAEEGVRAAYRQAGLPEPEQIIWFASPAQAAVAATVLAGDPETRAEARESNALPEALLELDAGAPVRDLVRTRPWERVRAEAAALLTPAAWAAACALVNADCWPRVNGLAGEIRRGIGRLAATPGSTSSEEARSAGRPRRPRPAEEDGGVGMLLRRTTLDAILGQHDAPWLAFFEAFGRMDDGTDDGTVGAGDGTGGTDDGTVGAGDGTGSAGGGTGSAGGGTGSTDGGAGGGADGGAGGGAVDLAPLDGLMRVAREAGWWWPFEHAVLICERPSELHLDDLGRLHRAVGPALAFPDGFALHAWRGMPVPPEFGAAMADLSVTRIREEDNAELRRVMLEHFGFDRYLQESGADLVHRDETGTLWRAPVADDEPLTMVEVVNSTPEPDGTSRTYFLRVPPWVTTARQGVAWTFGLSDEQYEPQVQT
;
A
#
# COMPACT_ATOMS: atom_id res chain seq x y z
N MET A 1 10.30 0.61 37.08
CA MET A 1 10.97 0.01 35.90
C MET A 1 11.86 1.08 35.28
N THR A 2 13.13 0.77 35.00
CA THR A 2 14.05 1.72 34.37
C THR A 2 13.77 1.76 32.88
N THR A 3 13.40 2.92 32.33
CA THR A 3 13.19 3.11 30.90
C THR A 3 14.53 3.09 30.16
N LEU A 4 14.56 2.47 28.98
CA LEU A 4 15.77 2.28 28.18
C LEU A 4 15.91 3.40 27.14
N ALA A 5 17.16 3.82 26.90
CA ALA A 5 17.53 4.58 25.71
C ALA A 5 17.66 3.62 24.51
N LEU A 6 17.65 4.14 23.28
CA LEU A 6 17.91 3.33 22.09
C LEU A 6 19.39 2.97 22.03
N SER A 7 19.75 1.72 22.35
CA SER A 7 21.11 1.24 22.22
C SER A 7 21.45 0.89 20.76
N PRO A 8 22.74 0.90 20.36
CA PRO A 8 23.15 0.45 19.03
C PRO A 8 22.69 -0.99 18.72
N GLU A 9 22.70 -1.88 19.71
CA GLU A 9 22.27 -3.28 19.55
C GLU A 9 20.77 -3.38 19.28
N LEU A 10 19.94 -2.61 19.98
CA LEU A 10 18.50 -2.55 19.73
C LEU A 10 18.21 -1.94 18.34
N ALA A 11 18.95 -0.90 17.94
CA ALA A 11 18.82 -0.32 16.60
C ALA A 11 19.17 -1.32 15.48
N ALA A 12 20.24 -2.12 15.67
CA ALA A 12 20.61 -3.18 14.75
C ALA A 12 19.51 -4.26 14.67
N ARG A 13 18.97 -4.71 15.81
CA ARG A 13 17.86 -5.67 15.85
C ARG A 13 16.61 -5.18 15.10
N ILE A 14 16.26 -3.90 15.26
CA ILE A 14 15.14 -3.30 14.52
C ILE A 14 15.41 -3.36 13.02
N THR A 15 16.62 -3.01 12.59
CA THR A 15 17.01 -3.01 11.17
C THR A 15 16.96 -4.43 10.58
N ASP A 16 17.45 -5.43 11.31
CA ASP A 16 17.42 -6.84 10.89
C ASP A 16 15.98 -7.38 10.80
N ALA A 17 15.13 -7.03 11.78
CA ALA A 17 13.71 -7.39 11.75
C ALA A 17 12.99 -6.75 10.56
N VAL A 18 13.24 -5.46 10.31
CA VAL A 18 12.68 -4.74 9.16
C VAL A 18 13.05 -5.41 7.85
N THR A 19 14.31 -5.80 7.68
CA THR A 19 14.80 -6.47 6.45
C THR A 19 14.07 -7.80 6.21
N ARG A 20 13.92 -8.65 7.25
CA ARG A 20 13.24 -9.94 7.13
C ARG A 20 11.74 -9.80 6.84
N TRP A 21 11.10 -8.84 7.49
CA TRP A 21 9.68 -8.58 7.26
C TRP A 21 9.40 -7.89 5.93
N GLU A 22 10.34 -7.11 5.41
CA GLU A 22 10.23 -6.54 4.06
C GLU A 22 10.21 -7.65 2.99
N LEU A 23 11.08 -8.66 3.13
CA LEU A 23 11.03 -9.86 2.27
C LEU A 23 9.67 -10.57 2.35
N THR A 24 9.08 -10.62 3.55
CA THR A 24 7.75 -11.20 3.76
C THR A 24 6.67 -10.36 3.07
N ALA A 25 6.72 -9.03 3.23
CA ALA A 25 5.74 -8.10 2.67
C ALA A 25 5.61 -8.19 1.15
N TYR A 26 6.72 -8.47 0.46
CA TYR A 26 6.80 -8.57 -0.98
C TYR A 26 6.88 -10.02 -1.50
N ALA A 27 6.65 -11.01 -0.63
CA ALA A 27 6.59 -12.39 -1.03
C ALA A 27 5.48 -12.62 -2.06
N THR A 28 5.80 -13.40 -3.10
CA THR A 28 4.88 -13.81 -4.16
C THR A 28 4.83 -15.33 -4.27
N GLY A 29 3.81 -15.85 -4.93
CA GLY A 29 3.60 -17.29 -5.11
C GLY A 29 2.54 -17.88 -4.17
N PRO A 30 2.32 -19.20 -4.22
CA PRO A 30 1.26 -19.83 -3.44
C PRO A 30 1.53 -19.73 -1.93
N ALA A 31 0.46 -19.56 -1.16
CA ALA A 31 0.50 -19.61 0.29
C ALA A 31 0.80 -21.03 0.79
N ASN A 32 1.51 -21.14 1.91
CA ASN A 32 1.58 -22.40 2.66
C ASN A 32 0.29 -22.52 3.48
N ARG A 33 -0.77 -23.07 2.86
CA ARG A 33 -2.09 -23.13 3.48
C ARG A 33 -2.11 -23.82 4.84
N PRO A 34 -1.49 -25.01 5.04
CA PRO A 34 -1.44 -25.65 6.36
C PRO A 34 -0.84 -24.77 7.45
N ALA A 35 0.30 -24.11 7.17
CA ALA A 35 0.96 -23.25 8.15
C ALA A 35 0.17 -21.95 8.44
N ALA A 36 -0.45 -21.37 7.40
CA ALA A 36 -1.35 -20.22 7.58
C ALA A 36 -2.57 -20.59 8.44
N GLU A 37 -3.20 -21.74 8.20
CA GLU A 37 -4.35 -22.18 8.99
C GLU A 37 -3.99 -22.49 10.45
N GLU A 38 -2.81 -23.07 10.71
CA GLU A 38 -2.31 -23.23 12.07
C GLU A 38 -2.10 -21.88 12.75
N GLY A 39 -1.56 -20.89 12.02
CA GLY A 39 -1.43 -19.52 12.48
C GLY A 39 -2.77 -18.87 12.82
N VAL A 40 -3.79 -19.07 11.98
CA VAL A 40 -5.16 -18.60 12.23
C VAL A 40 -5.71 -19.21 13.53
N ARG A 41 -5.63 -20.54 13.68
CA ARG A 41 -6.11 -21.22 14.90
C ARG A 41 -5.36 -20.73 16.14
N ALA A 42 -4.04 -20.54 16.05
CA ALA A 42 -3.25 -19.97 17.13
C ALA A 42 -3.70 -18.55 17.51
N ALA A 43 -3.99 -17.69 16.52
CA ALA A 43 -4.47 -16.34 16.77
C ALA A 43 -5.84 -16.31 17.48
N TYR A 44 -6.75 -17.23 17.14
CA TYR A 44 -8.03 -17.37 17.84
C TYR A 44 -7.85 -17.86 19.28
N ARG A 45 -7.01 -18.88 19.52
CA ARG A 45 -6.68 -19.35 20.87
C ARG A 45 -6.07 -18.24 21.72
N GLN A 46 -5.15 -17.45 21.15
CA GLN A 46 -4.50 -16.31 21.80
C GLN A 46 -5.50 -15.19 22.14
N ALA A 47 -6.55 -15.04 21.33
CA ALA A 47 -7.66 -14.12 21.59
C ALA A 47 -8.70 -14.66 22.59
N GLY A 48 -8.57 -15.91 23.04
CA GLY A 48 -9.54 -16.56 23.92
C GLY A 48 -10.84 -16.96 23.21
N LEU A 49 -10.80 -17.13 21.89
CA LEU A 49 -11.93 -17.54 21.05
C LEU A 49 -11.84 -19.03 20.71
N PRO A 50 -12.99 -19.70 20.45
CA PRO A 50 -12.97 -21.03 19.83
C PRO A 50 -12.30 -20.93 18.46
N GLU A 51 -11.63 -22.01 18.02
CA GLU A 51 -11.07 -22.05 16.68
C GLU A 51 -12.17 -21.98 15.62
N PRO A 52 -11.94 -21.33 14.46
CA PRO A 52 -12.93 -21.25 13.41
C PRO A 52 -13.22 -22.65 12.86
N GLU A 53 -14.50 -22.96 12.66
CA GLU A 53 -14.96 -24.25 12.13
C GLU A 53 -14.59 -24.39 10.64
N GLN A 54 -14.52 -23.25 9.93
CA GLN A 54 -14.25 -23.21 8.50
C GLN A 54 -13.18 -22.16 8.16
N ILE A 55 -12.17 -22.56 7.38
CA ILE A 55 -11.19 -21.63 6.79
C ILE A 55 -11.33 -21.72 5.27
N ILE A 56 -11.75 -20.63 4.65
CA ILE A 56 -12.14 -20.56 3.25
C ILE A 56 -11.09 -19.75 2.50
N TRP A 57 -10.48 -20.40 1.50
CA TRP A 57 -9.42 -19.82 0.68
C TRP A 57 -9.94 -19.15 -0.58
N PHE A 58 -9.47 -17.93 -0.82
CA PHE A 58 -9.71 -17.16 -2.02
C PHE A 58 -8.42 -16.92 -2.79
N ALA A 59 -8.52 -16.79 -4.11
CA ALA A 59 -7.37 -16.51 -4.95
C ALA A 59 -6.88 -15.06 -4.82
N SER A 60 -7.72 -14.12 -4.39
CA SER A 60 -7.34 -12.71 -4.22
C SER A 60 -8.05 -12.04 -3.05
N PRO A 61 -7.51 -10.92 -2.54
CA PRO A 61 -8.20 -10.11 -1.54
C PRO A 61 -9.46 -9.45 -2.10
N ALA A 62 -9.61 -9.32 -3.43
CA ALA A 62 -10.81 -8.80 -4.05
C ALA A 62 -12.00 -9.76 -3.90
N GLN A 63 -11.82 -11.04 -4.24
CA GLN A 63 -12.86 -12.05 -4.05
C GLN A 63 -13.20 -12.23 -2.57
N ALA A 64 -12.18 -12.28 -1.71
CA ALA A 64 -12.38 -12.40 -0.27
C ALA A 64 -13.12 -11.17 0.31
N ALA A 65 -12.86 -9.97 -0.18
CA ALA A 65 -13.58 -8.76 0.24
C ALA A 65 -15.06 -8.81 -0.14
N VAL A 66 -15.41 -9.28 -1.35
CA VAL A 66 -16.82 -9.49 -1.75
C VAL A 66 -17.50 -10.48 -0.79
N ALA A 67 -16.87 -11.62 -0.53
CA ALA A 67 -17.38 -12.61 0.41
C ALA A 67 -17.56 -12.03 1.82
N ALA A 68 -16.56 -11.30 2.33
CA ALA A 68 -16.63 -10.66 3.64
C ALA A 68 -17.76 -9.62 3.72
N THR A 69 -17.99 -8.84 2.66
CA THR A 69 -19.09 -7.86 2.60
C THR A 69 -20.45 -8.55 2.67
N VAL A 70 -20.62 -9.68 1.98
CA VAL A 70 -21.89 -10.43 1.99
C VAL A 70 -22.14 -11.12 3.32
N LEU A 71 -21.10 -11.71 3.93
CA LEU A 71 -21.22 -12.37 5.23
C LEU A 71 -21.53 -11.37 6.36
N ALA A 72 -20.87 -10.21 6.36
CA ALA A 72 -21.11 -9.13 7.32
C ALA A 72 -22.35 -8.27 6.98
N GLY A 73 -22.92 -8.45 5.79
CA GLY A 73 -24.02 -7.67 5.25
C GLY A 73 -25.39 -8.09 5.80
N ASP A 74 -26.39 -7.25 5.53
CA ASP A 74 -27.79 -7.51 5.85
C ASP A 74 -28.43 -8.50 4.85
N PRO A 75 -29.68 -8.94 5.09
CA PRO A 75 -30.37 -9.85 4.18
C PRO A 75 -30.53 -9.30 2.75
N GLU A 76 -30.58 -7.98 2.57
CA GLU A 76 -30.67 -7.33 1.25
C GLU A 76 -29.36 -7.52 0.47
N THR A 77 -28.22 -7.26 1.11
CA THR A 77 -26.88 -7.51 0.55
C THR A 77 -26.71 -8.97 0.13
N ARG A 78 -27.20 -9.91 0.95
CA ARG A 78 -27.18 -11.35 0.62
C ARG A 78 -28.10 -11.71 -0.54
N ALA A 79 -29.27 -11.09 -0.63
CA ALA A 79 -30.20 -11.30 -1.74
C ALA A 79 -29.61 -10.79 -3.07
N GLU A 80 -29.02 -9.59 -3.07
CA GLU A 80 -28.34 -9.02 -4.24
C GLU A 80 -27.16 -9.89 -4.71
N ALA A 81 -26.36 -10.39 -3.77
CA ALA A 81 -25.26 -11.31 -4.07
C ALA A 81 -25.76 -12.64 -4.69
N ARG A 82 -26.92 -13.14 -4.25
CA ARG A 82 -27.57 -14.33 -4.83
C ARG A 82 -28.07 -14.05 -6.26
N GLU A 83 -28.76 -12.93 -6.46
CA GLU A 83 -29.31 -12.55 -7.77
C GLU A 83 -28.22 -12.31 -8.82
N SER A 84 -27.11 -11.69 -8.42
CA SER A 84 -25.96 -11.43 -9.28
C SER A 84 -25.03 -12.64 -9.45
N ASN A 85 -25.28 -13.74 -8.74
CA ASN A 85 -24.41 -14.92 -8.67
C ASN A 85 -22.95 -14.53 -8.35
N ALA A 86 -22.77 -13.55 -7.46
CA ALA A 86 -21.47 -13.03 -7.08
C ALA A 86 -20.65 -14.03 -6.25
N LEU A 87 -21.33 -14.95 -5.53
CA LEU A 87 -20.73 -15.98 -4.69
C LEU A 87 -21.48 -17.32 -4.84
N PRO A 88 -20.80 -18.45 -4.65
CA PRO A 88 -21.44 -19.76 -4.53
C PRO A 88 -22.49 -19.80 -3.41
N GLU A 89 -23.60 -20.53 -3.61
CA GLU A 89 -24.69 -20.65 -2.63
C GLU A 89 -24.21 -21.11 -1.24
N ALA A 90 -23.23 -22.01 -1.20
CA ALA A 90 -22.63 -22.49 0.05
C ALA A 90 -22.02 -21.36 0.90
N LEU A 91 -21.52 -20.28 0.29
CA LEU A 91 -21.02 -19.10 1.03
C LEU A 91 -22.15 -18.18 1.49
N LEU A 92 -23.27 -18.12 0.75
CA LEU A 92 -24.43 -17.30 1.14
C LEU A 92 -25.17 -17.88 2.36
N GLU A 93 -25.16 -19.21 2.47
CA GLU A 93 -25.76 -19.97 3.58
C GLU A 93 -24.83 -20.09 4.80
N LEU A 94 -23.56 -19.69 4.67
CA LEU A 94 -22.59 -19.79 5.75
C LEU A 94 -22.97 -18.88 6.93
N ASP A 95 -23.10 -19.48 8.11
CA ASP A 95 -23.18 -18.76 9.38
C ASP A 95 -21.77 -18.50 9.92
N ALA A 96 -21.16 -17.41 9.44
CA ALA A 96 -19.82 -17.01 9.88
C ALA A 96 -19.83 -16.37 11.28
N GLY A 97 -20.99 -15.94 11.80
CA GLY A 97 -21.10 -15.10 12.99
C GLY A 97 -20.58 -13.67 12.77
N ALA A 98 -20.33 -12.94 13.86
CA ALA A 98 -19.88 -11.55 13.81
C ALA A 98 -18.38 -11.44 13.42
N PRO A 99 -17.92 -10.32 12.83
CA PRO A 99 -16.50 -10.05 12.63
C PRO A 99 -15.76 -9.92 13.98
N VAL A 100 -14.64 -10.61 14.16
CA VAL A 100 -13.86 -10.65 15.42
C VAL A 100 -12.46 -10.04 15.31
N ARG A 101 -12.22 -9.22 14.27
CA ARG A 101 -10.91 -8.59 14.00
C ARG A 101 -10.38 -7.77 15.18
N ASP A 102 -11.25 -7.14 15.96
CA ASP A 102 -10.85 -6.44 17.19
C ASP A 102 -10.16 -7.37 18.20
N LEU A 103 -10.78 -8.52 18.46
CA LEU A 103 -10.29 -9.53 19.40
C LEU A 103 -9.03 -10.22 18.90
N VAL A 104 -9.02 -10.61 17.62
CA VAL A 104 -7.95 -11.41 17.02
C VAL A 104 -6.71 -10.57 16.71
N ARG A 105 -6.85 -9.29 16.37
CA ARG A 105 -5.72 -8.44 15.95
C ARG A 105 -5.55 -7.19 16.80
N THR A 106 -6.59 -6.37 16.94
CA THR A 106 -6.44 -5.02 17.53
C THR A 106 -5.98 -5.10 18.99
N ARG A 107 -6.67 -5.85 19.83
CA ARG A 107 -6.34 -5.94 21.26
C ARG A 107 -4.98 -6.57 21.54
N PRO A 108 -4.58 -7.69 20.89
CA PRO A 108 -3.22 -8.21 21.03
C PRO A 108 -2.14 -7.19 20.64
N TRP A 109 -2.34 -6.47 19.53
CA TRP A 109 -1.41 -5.43 19.10
C TRP A 109 -1.30 -4.28 20.09
N GLU A 110 -2.43 -3.78 20.60
CA GLU A 110 -2.45 -2.70 21.58
C GLU A 110 -1.71 -3.09 22.86
N ARG A 111 -1.89 -4.34 23.32
CA ARG A 111 -1.19 -4.88 24.48
C ARG A 111 0.33 -4.87 24.27
N VAL A 112 0.81 -5.52 23.21
CA VAL A 112 2.25 -5.62 22.89
C VAL A 112 2.86 -4.24 22.66
N ARG A 113 2.12 -3.34 21.99
CA ARG A 113 2.55 -1.96 21.79
C ARG A 113 2.67 -1.18 23.10
N ALA A 114 1.72 -1.35 24.02
CA ALA A 114 1.75 -0.68 25.32
C ALA A 114 2.93 -1.18 26.18
N GLU A 115 3.20 -2.49 26.16
CA GLU A 115 4.37 -3.07 26.82
C GLU A 115 5.68 -2.53 26.23
N ALA A 116 5.81 -2.50 24.91
CA ALA A 116 6.98 -1.93 24.23
C ALA A 116 7.17 -0.44 24.58
N ALA A 117 6.08 0.33 24.60
CA ALA A 117 6.12 1.75 24.94
C ALA A 117 6.53 2.00 26.40
N ALA A 118 6.21 1.08 27.33
CA ALA A 118 6.61 1.17 28.72
C ALA A 118 8.11 0.88 28.95
N LEU A 119 8.77 0.17 28.02
CA LEU A 119 10.21 -0.15 28.11
C LEU A 119 11.11 0.99 27.66
N LEU A 120 10.65 1.85 26.75
CA LEU A 120 11.47 2.89 26.14
C LEU A 120 11.19 4.28 26.71
N THR A 121 12.22 5.13 26.72
CA THR A 121 11.98 6.58 26.83
C THR A 121 11.22 7.10 25.60
N PRO A 122 10.48 8.22 25.69
CA PRO A 122 9.80 8.81 24.52
C PRO A 122 10.74 9.10 23.34
N ALA A 123 11.98 9.51 23.62
CA ALA A 123 13.00 9.74 22.59
C ALA A 123 13.45 8.44 21.91
N ALA A 124 13.67 7.37 22.69
CA ALA A 124 14.02 6.05 22.16
C ALA A 124 12.86 5.44 21.35
N TRP A 125 11.62 5.63 21.78
CA TRP A 125 10.43 5.24 21.03
C TRP A 125 10.34 5.95 19.67
N ALA A 126 10.55 7.27 19.65
CA ALA A 126 10.56 8.04 18.41
C ALA A 126 11.67 7.59 17.46
N ALA A 127 12.88 7.31 17.98
CA ALA A 127 14.00 6.83 17.19
C ALA A 127 13.77 5.41 16.64
N ALA A 128 13.19 4.50 17.44
CA ALA A 128 12.79 3.17 16.97
C ALA A 128 11.71 3.24 15.87
N CYS A 129 10.69 4.10 16.06
CA CYS A 129 9.70 4.38 15.03
C CYS A 129 10.35 4.91 13.74
N ALA A 130 11.35 5.79 13.85
CA ALA A 130 12.05 6.34 12.69
C ALA A 130 12.79 5.25 11.88
N LEU A 131 13.38 4.26 12.54
CA LEU A 131 14.04 3.13 11.85
C LEU A 131 13.06 2.29 11.03
N VAL A 132 11.87 2.01 11.56
CA VAL A 132 10.82 1.27 10.83
C VAL A 132 10.17 2.14 9.74
N ASN A 133 9.99 3.44 10.02
CA ASN A 133 9.34 4.38 9.12
C ASN A 133 10.23 4.88 7.97
N ALA A 134 11.55 4.74 8.07
CA ALA A 134 12.48 5.29 7.09
C ALA A 134 12.22 4.75 5.67
N ASP A 135 11.90 3.45 5.54
CA ASP A 135 11.75 2.81 4.22
C ASP A 135 10.61 1.79 4.14
N CYS A 136 10.48 0.90 5.13
CA CYS A 136 9.54 -0.22 5.03
C CYS A 136 8.07 0.24 5.16
N TRP A 137 7.77 1.10 6.13
CA TRP A 137 6.39 1.52 6.39
C TRP A 137 5.72 2.22 5.19
N PRO A 138 6.28 3.28 4.58
CA PRO A 138 5.58 4.01 3.52
C PRO A 138 5.35 3.15 2.28
N ARG A 139 6.31 2.28 1.94
CA ARG A 139 6.23 1.42 0.75
C ARG A 139 5.17 0.33 0.90
N VAL A 140 5.19 -0.42 2.01
CA VAL A 140 4.21 -1.48 2.26
C VAL A 140 2.80 -0.92 2.44
N ASN A 141 2.63 0.19 3.16
CA ASN A 141 1.33 0.85 3.29
C ASN A 141 0.84 1.45 1.96
N GLY A 142 1.76 1.96 1.14
CA GLY A 142 1.46 2.41 -0.23
C GLY A 142 0.89 1.27 -1.08
N LEU A 143 1.55 0.11 -1.08
CA LEU A 143 1.09 -1.09 -1.77
C LEU A 143 -0.28 -1.58 -1.25
N ALA A 144 -0.44 -1.70 0.07
CA ALA A 144 -1.73 -2.07 0.66
C ALA A 144 -2.83 -1.06 0.30
N GLY A 145 -2.50 0.24 0.24
CA GLY A 145 -3.39 1.30 -0.21
C GLY A 145 -3.81 1.15 -1.67
N GLU A 146 -2.89 0.80 -2.57
CA GLU A 146 -3.20 0.50 -3.98
C GLU A 146 -4.10 -0.72 -4.14
N ILE A 147 -3.88 -1.78 -3.35
CA ILE A 147 -4.77 -2.95 -3.33
C ILE A 147 -6.19 -2.54 -2.91
N ARG A 148 -6.36 -1.76 -1.83
CA ARG A 148 -7.69 -1.27 -1.42
C ARG A 148 -8.36 -0.43 -2.50
N ARG A 149 -7.61 0.48 -3.13
CA ARG A 149 -8.12 1.30 -4.25
C ARG A 149 -8.54 0.42 -5.43
N GLY A 150 -7.74 -0.60 -5.75
CA GLY A 150 -8.06 -1.59 -6.79
C GLY A 150 -9.35 -2.35 -6.51
N ILE A 151 -9.53 -2.84 -5.28
CA ILE A 151 -10.76 -3.52 -4.85
C ILE A 151 -11.97 -2.59 -4.97
N GLY A 152 -11.85 -1.33 -4.52
CA GLY A 152 -12.93 -0.35 -4.66
C GLY A 152 -13.35 -0.09 -6.11
N ARG A 153 -12.39 -0.08 -7.05
CA ARG A 153 -12.67 0.11 -8.49
C ARG A 153 -13.45 -1.04 -9.13
N LEU A 154 -13.41 -2.26 -8.58
CA LEU A 154 -14.18 -3.39 -9.12
C LEU A 154 -15.69 -3.14 -9.05
N ALA A 155 -16.17 -2.44 -8.02
CA ALA A 155 -17.57 -2.05 -7.91
C ALA A 155 -17.96 -0.88 -8.84
N ALA A 156 -16.98 -0.17 -9.40
CA ALA A 156 -17.19 0.97 -10.29
C ALA A 156 -17.23 0.58 -11.78
N THR A 157 -17.33 -0.72 -12.10
CA THR A 157 -17.28 -1.19 -13.50
C THR A 157 -18.38 -0.51 -14.34
N PRO A 158 -18.05 0.07 -15.52
CA PRO A 158 -18.97 0.94 -16.27
C PRO A 158 -20.03 0.09 -16.98
N GLY A 159 -21.19 -0.05 -16.35
CA GLY A 159 -22.34 -0.75 -16.93
C GLY A 159 -23.70 -0.27 -16.43
N SER A 160 -23.77 0.61 -15.42
CA SER A 160 -25.03 1.05 -14.82
C SER A 160 -25.45 2.49 -15.15
N THR A 161 -24.74 3.20 -16.02
CA THR A 161 -25.20 4.51 -16.53
C THR A 161 -25.26 4.53 -18.06
N SER A 162 -26.49 4.45 -18.55
CA SER A 162 -27.00 4.76 -19.88
C SER A 162 -26.05 5.51 -20.84
N SER A 163 -25.17 4.77 -21.50
CA SER A 163 -24.31 5.29 -22.58
C SER A 163 -25.02 5.44 -23.95
N GLU A 164 -26.36 5.35 -23.97
CA GLU A 164 -27.18 5.71 -25.15
C GLU A 164 -27.75 7.14 -25.10
N GLU A 165 -27.85 7.79 -23.94
CA GLU A 165 -28.43 9.14 -23.85
C GLU A 165 -27.40 10.28 -24.04
N ALA A 166 -26.11 10.01 -23.86
CA ALA A 166 -25.05 11.02 -23.96
C ALA A 166 -24.67 11.43 -25.40
N ARG A 167 -25.11 10.69 -26.43
CA ARG A 167 -24.77 11.01 -27.83
C ARG A 167 -25.66 12.09 -28.48
N SER A 168 -26.68 12.63 -27.80
CA SER A 168 -27.59 13.62 -28.40
C SER A 168 -27.46 15.08 -27.93
N ALA A 169 -26.55 15.41 -27.00
CA ALA A 169 -26.41 16.78 -26.50
C ALA A 169 -25.00 17.35 -26.70
N GLY A 170 -24.79 18.05 -27.82
CA GLY A 170 -23.54 18.71 -28.18
C GLY A 170 -23.16 19.91 -27.30
N ARG A 171 -22.74 19.66 -26.05
CA ARG A 171 -22.07 20.66 -25.21
C ARG A 171 -21.04 19.99 -24.29
N PRO A 172 -19.77 20.43 -24.25
CA PRO A 172 -18.81 19.88 -23.32
C PRO A 172 -19.23 20.26 -21.90
N ARG A 173 -19.61 19.26 -21.09
CA ARG A 173 -19.81 19.42 -19.65
C ARG A 173 -18.45 19.34 -19.00
N ARG A 174 -18.07 20.37 -18.24
CA ARG A 174 -16.95 20.31 -17.28
C ARG A 174 -17.04 19.01 -16.47
N PRO A 175 -15.93 18.32 -16.21
CA PRO A 175 -15.94 17.16 -15.33
C PRO A 175 -16.48 17.61 -13.96
N ARG A 176 -17.56 16.98 -13.50
CA ARG A 176 -17.98 17.12 -12.10
C ARG A 176 -16.92 16.46 -11.22
N PRO A 177 -16.70 16.93 -9.99
CA PRO A 177 -15.96 16.16 -9.01
C PRO A 177 -16.59 14.78 -8.87
N ALA A 178 -15.79 13.75 -8.61
CA ALA A 178 -16.17 12.35 -8.46
C ALA A 178 -17.08 12.08 -7.24
N GLU A 179 -18.26 12.71 -7.21
CA GLU A 179 -19.34 12.44 -6.27
C GLU A 179 -20.36 11.52 -6.95
N GLU A 180 -19.97 10.26 -7.20
CA GLU A 180 -20.89 9.16 -7.55
C GLU A 180 -20.15 7.80 -7.45
N ASP A 181 -19.35 7.59 -6.40
CA ASP A 181 -18.93 6.22 -6.01
C ASP A 181 -20.15 5.56 -5.33
N GLY A 182 -20.96 4.86 -6.14
CA GLY A 182 -22.15 4.13 -5.70
C GLY A 182 -21.87 3.12 -4.57
N GLY A 183 -22.91 2.84 -3.78
CA GLY A 183 -22.84 2.17 -2.47
C GLY A 183 -21.93 0.93 -2.37
N VAL A 184 -21.88 0.08 -3.41
CA VAL A 184 -21.07 -1.16 -3.41
C VAL A 184 -19.57 -0.89 -3.31
N GLY A 185 -19.03 0.13 -3.98
CA GLY A 185 -17.59 0.45 -3.92
C GLY A 185 -17.18 0.98 -2.55
N MET A 186 -18.06 1.77 -1.92
CA MET A 186 -17.88 2.21 -0.54
C MET A 186 -17.94 1.04 0.44
N LEU A 187 -18.88 0.11 0.25
CA LEU A 187 -19.03 -1.10 1.08
C LEU A 187 -17.79 -1.99 1.01
N LEU A 188 -17.32 -2.33 -0.20
CA LEU A 188 -16.10 -3.12 -0.38
C LEU A 188 -14.89 -2.44 0.27
N ARG A 189 -14.72 -1.12 0.06
CA ARG A 189 -13.64 -0.35 0.70
C ARG A 189 -13.74 -0.41 2.23
N ARG A 190 -14.94 -0.28 2.80
CA ARG A 190 -15.15 -0.39 4.25
C ARG A 190 -14.78 -1.78 4.76
N THR A 191 -15.19 -2.85 4.07
CA THR A 191 -14.86 -4.22 4.44
C THR A 191 -13.34 -4.50 4.41
N THR A 192 -12.57 -3.83 3.56
CA THR A 192 -11.09 -3.93 3.61
C THR A 192 -10.45 -3.31 4.87
N LEU A 193 -11.19 -2.55 5.67
CA LEU A 193 -10.73 -2.04 6.97
C LEU A 193 -10.87 -3.10 8.07
N ASP A 194 -11.79 -4.05 7.89
CA ASP A 194 -11.99 -5.20 8.78
C ASP A 194 -11.05 -6.37 8.46
N ALA A 195 -10.22 -6.23 7.42
CA ALA A 195 -9.17 -7.19 7.08
C ALA A 195 -7.98 -7.09 8.04
N ILE A 196 -7.36 -8.23 8.32
CA ILE A 196 -5.97 -8.36 8.77
C ILE A 196 -5.12 -8.52 7.51
N LEU A 197 -4.05 -7.74 7.36
CA LEU A 197 -3.39 -7.55 6.06
C LEU A 197 -2.33 -8.61 5.76
N GLY A 198 -2.22 -9.63 6.61
CA GLY A 198 -1.27 -10.72 6.48
C GLY A 198 0.14 -10.19 6.25
N GLN A 199 0.77 -10.59 5.13
CA GLN A 199 2.12 -10.14 4.78
C GLN A 199 2.28 -8.61 4.76
N HIS A 200 1.22 -7.84 4.49
CA HIS A 200 1.28 -6.38 4.46
C HIS A 200 1.15 -5.71 5.84
N ASP A 201 0.97 -6.47 6.94
CA ASP A 201 1.15 -5.98 8.32
C ASP A 201 2.63 -6.02 8.77
N ALA A 202 3.53 -6.50 7.89
CA ALA A 202 4.97 -6.65 8.11
C ALA A 202 5.68 -5.49 8.83
N PRO A 203 5.45 -4.19 8.51
CA PRO A 203 6.12 -3.10 9.21
C PRO A 203 5.85 -3.08 10.73
N TRP A 204 4.62 -3.39 11.16
CA TRP A 204 4.29 -3.49 12.58
C TRP A 204 4.90 -4.73 13.22
N LEU A 205 4.85 -5.86 12.51
CA LEU A 205 5.40 -7.11 13.03
C LEU A 205 6.92 -7.05 13.17
N ALA A 206 7.62 -6.36 12.26
CA ALA A 206 9.04 -6.04 12.39
C ALA A 206 9.34 -5.21 13.63
N PHE A 207 8.51 -4.19 13.87
CA PHE A 207 8.63 -3.36 15.05
C PHE A 207 8.48 -4.21 16.31
N PHE A 208 7.41 -5.00 16.44
CA PHE A 208 7.17 -5.85 17.62
C PHE A 208 8.25 -6.92 17.80
N GLU A 209 8.65 -7.60 16.73
CA GLU A 209 9.68 -8.64 16.78
C GLU A 209 11.01 -8.11 17.33
N ALA A 210 11.38 -6.88 16.98
CA ALA A 210 12.59 -6.26 17.50
C ALA A 210 12.57 -6.04 19.02
N PHE A 211 11.39 -5.99 19.64
CA PHE A 211 11.21 -5.84 21.09
C PHE A 211 10.94 -7.16 21.83
N GLY A 212 10.74 -8.27 21.11
CA GLY A 212 10.44 -9.58 21.70
C GLY A 212 11.58 -10.26 22.44
N ARG A 213 11.23 -11.21 23.32
CA ARG A 213 12.13 -12.27 23.81
C ARG A 213 12.40 -13.28 22.68
N MET A 214 13.65 -13.76 22.59
CA MET A 214 13.91 -15.05 21.97
C MET A 214 13.62 -16.12 23.02
N ASP A 215 12.72 -17.04 22.73
CA ASP A 215 12.76 -18.39 23.28
C ASP A 215 12.65 -19.37 22.11
N ASP A 216 13.77 -19.55 21.41
CA ASP A 216 14.22 -20.82 20.80
C ASP A 216 15.50 -20.65 19.99
N GLY A 217 16.62 -20.97 20.65
CA GLY A 217 17.73 -21.56 19.92
C GLY A 217 17.27 -22.89 19.33
N THR A 218 16.78 -22.90 18.10
CA THR A 218 16.85 -24.05 17.18
C THR A 218 16.70 -23.60 15.73
N ASP A 219 17.60 -22.72 15.28
CA ASP A 219 18.00 -22.74 13.87
C ASP A 219 19.06 -23.84 13.74
N ASP A 220 18.61 -25.10 13.74
CA ASP A 220 19.43 -26.18 13.21
C ASP A 220 19.24 -26.19 11.70
N GLY A 221 20.13 -25.47 11.03
CA GLY A 221 20.43 -25.72 9.63
C GLY A 221 20.98 -27.13 9.47
N THR A 222 20.11 -28.13 9.41
CA THR A 222 20.42 -29.43 8.82
C THR A 222 19.26 -29.98 8.00
N VAL A 223 19.55 -30.11 6.70
CA VAL A 223 18.85 -31.00 5.79
C VAL A 223 19.17 -32.44 6.22
N GLY A 224 18.18 -33.20 6.70
CA GLY A 224 18.36 -34.60 7.09
C GLY A 224 17.04 -35.36 7.23
N ALA A 225 16.88 -36.42 6.44
CA ALA A 225 15.71 -37.28 6.35
C ALA A 225 15.52 -38.25 7.54
N GLY A 226 14.27 -38.68 7.77
CA GLY A 226 13.97 -40.03 8.30
C GLY A 226 13.04 -40.13 9.53
N ASP A 227 11.82 -40.62 9.26
CA ASP A 227 10.92 -41.51 10.04
C ASP A 227 10.73 -41.39 11.57
N GLY A 228 9.44 -41.42 11.98
CA GLY A 228 8.96 -42.43 12.95
C GLY A 228 8.24 -41.99 14.24
N THR A 229 6.90 -42.07 14.22
CA THR A 229 5.98 -42.57 15.29
C THR A 229 5.75 -41.83 16.64
N GLY A 230 4.49 -41.40 16.88
CA GLY A 230 3.58 -42.00 17.89
C GLY A 230 3.21 -41.26 19.20
N GLY A 231 1.89 -41.05 19.42
CA GLY A 231 1.17 -41.00 20.74
C GLY A 231 0.76 -39.61 21.28
N THR A 232 -0.52 -39.19 21.26
CA THR A 232 -1.61 -39.32 22.31
C THR A 232 -1.22 -38.69 23.67
N ASP A 233 -2.01 -37.91 24.42
CA ASP A 233 -3.46 -37.69 24.52
C ASP A 233 -3.72 -36.51 25.51
N ASP A 234 -4.92 -35.89 25.45
CA ASP A 234 -5.80 -35.38 26.54
C ASP A 234 -5.27 -34.37 27.60
N GLY A 235 -5.93 -33.30 28.05
CA GLY A 235 -7.28 -32.75 27.92
C GLY A 235 -7.57 -31.78 29.10
N THR A 236 -8.68 -31.03 28.99
CA THR A 236 -9.55 -30.56 30.11
C THR A 236 -9.35 -29.14 30.73
N VAL A 237 -10.18 -28.22 30.21
CA VAL A 237 -11.06 -27.18 30.79
C VAL A 237 -10.88 -26.57 32.19
N GLY A 238 -11.15 -25.25 32.26
CA GLY A 238 -11.61 -24.53 33.46
C GLY A 238 -12.17 -23.14 33.12
N ALA A 239 -13.48 -22.94 33.30
CA ALA A 239 -14.28 -21.75 32.98
C ALA A 239 -14.20 -20.63 34.04
N GLY A 240 -14.60 -19.40 33.68
CA GLY A 240 -14.84 -18.31 34.63
C GLY A 240 -15.37 -17.02 33.98
N ASP A 241 -16.67 -16.75 34.20
CA ASP A 241 -17.46 -15.61 33.73
C ASP A 241 -17.00 -14.23 34.27
N GLY A 242 -17.28 -13.16 33.51
CA GLY A 242 -17.12 -11.78 34.01
C GLY A 242 -17.42 -10.67 33.01
N THR A 243 -18.69 -10.27 32.96
CA THR A 243 -19.29 -9.17 32.17
C THR A 243 -18.68 -7.78 32.38
N GLY A 244 -18.58 -6.95 31.34
CA GLY A 244 -18.31 -5.51 31.48
C GLY A 244 -18.17 -4.72 30.17
N SER A 245 -19.21 -3.99 29.82
CA SER A 245 -19.38 -3.09 28.66
C SER A 245 -18.40 -1.90 28.65
N ALA A 246 -17.92 -1.48 27.47
CA ALA A 246 -18.15 -0.13 26.88
C ALA A 246 -17.03 0.33 25.91
N GLY A 247 -17.47 0.91 24.78
CA GLY A 247 -16.88 2.15 24.25
C GLY A 247 -15.85 2.03 23.12
N GLY A 248 -16.31 2.12 21.87
CA GLY A 248 -15.44 2.33 20.70
C GLY A 248 -14.79 3.72 20.67
N GLY A 249 -13.65 3.82 20.01
CA GLY A 249 -12.93 5.08 19.87
C GLY A 249 -11.77 5.00 18.89
N THR A 250 -12.03 5.46 17.67
CA THR A 250 -11.07 5.79 16.61
C THR A 250 -10.06 6.86 17.05
N GLY A 251 -8.78 6.74 16.65
CA GLY A 251 -7.82 7.87 16.71
C GLY A 251 -6.43 7.41 16.22
N SER A 252 -6.01 7.75 15.01
CA SER A 252 -5.34 9.00 14.64
C SER A 252 -4.17 9.33 15.57
N ALA A 253 -2.96 9.05 15.09
CA ALA A 253 -1.72 9.43 15.74
C ALA A 253 -1.54 10.96 15.64
N GLY A 254 -1.98 11.67 16.67
CA GLY A 254 -1.68 13.08 16.91
C GLY A 254 -0.95 13.22 18.24
N GLY A 255 0.26 13.81 18.21
CA GLY A 255 1.07 14.06 19.40
C GLY A 255 0.40 15.03 20.38
N GLY A 256 0.60 14.78 21.67
CA GLY A 256 0.16 15.66 22.75
C GLY A 256 0.81 15.26 24.07
N THR A 257 1.72 16.11 24.54
CA THR A 257 2.35 16.07 25.86
C THR A 257 1.33 16.40 26.97
N GLY A 258 1.29 15.62 28.05
CA GLY A 258 0.42 15.86 29.19
C GLY A 258 0.96 15.23 30.47
N SER A 259 0.99 16.03 31.53
CA SER A 259 1.66 15.84 32.82
C SER A 259 1.12 14.71 33.69
N THR A 260 2.00 14.19 34.54
CA THR A 260 1.78 13.24 35.63
C THR A 260 0.89 13.80 36.74
N ASP A 261 0.07 12.94 37.34
CA ASP A 261 -0.18 12.95 38.79
C ASP A 261 -0.31 11.52 39.32
N GLY A 262 0.34 11.28 40.46
CA GLY A 262 0.61 9.96 41.03
C GLY A 262 -0.46 9.46 42.00
N GLY A 263 -0.60 8.13 42.07
CA GLY A 263 -1.30 7.39 43.10
C GLY A 263 -0.54 6.10 43.40
N ALA A 264 -0.17 5.93 44.67
CA ALA A 264 0.79 4.97 45.17
C ALA A 264 0.22 3.56 45.43
N GLY A 265 1.11 2.56 45.43
CA GLY A 265 1.11 1.48 46.43
C GLY A 265 0.98 0.05 45.91
N GLY A 266 1.99 -0.79 46.20
CA GLY A 266 1.87 -2.26 46.18
C GLY A 266 3.13 -2.96 45.67
N GLY A 267 4.15 -3.07 46.52
CA GLY A 267 5.35 -3.88 46.22
C GLY A 267 5.06 -5.38 46.34
N ALA A 268 5.53 -6.15 45.37
CA ALA A 268 5.77 -7.57 45.49
C ALA A 268 7.08 -7.89 44.76
N ASP A 269 7.95 -8.64 45.43
CA ASP A 269 9.26 -9.09 44.97
C ASP A 269 9.21 -9.73 43.58
N GLY A 270 9.91 -9.11 42.63
CA GLY A 270 10.13 -9.64 41.29
C GLY A 270 11.63 -9.72 41.03
N GLY A 271 12.14 -10.94 40.89
CA GLY A 271 13.53 -11.22 40.55
C GLY A 271 13.98 -10.46 39.30
N ALA A 272 15.23 -10.01 39.33
CA ALA A 272 15.90 -9.35 38.21
C ALA A 272 15.95 -10.27 36.98
N GLY A 273 15.14 -10.00 35.96
CA GLY A 273 15.13 -10.73 34.70
C GLY A 273 14.65 -9.87 33.52
N GLY A 274 15.60 -9.40 32.70
CA GLY A 274 15.51 -8.87 31.32
C GLY A 274 14.20 -8.22 30.82
N GLY A 275 14.27 -6.92 30.53
CA GLY A 275 13.19 -6.11 29.93
C GLY A 275 12.98 -6.36 28.43
N ALA A 276 12.22 -7.38 28.09
CA ALA A 276 11.78 -7.70 26.73
C ALA A 276 10.26 -7.93 26.71
N VAL A 277 9.62 -7.63 25.58
CA VAL A 277 8.16 -7.72 25.39
C VAL A 277 7.74 -9.17 25.12
N ASP A 278 6.61 -9.59 25.67
CA ASP A 278 6.02 -10.89 25.35
C ASP A 278 5.32 -10.83 23.99
N LEU A 279 5.76 -11.64 23.04
CA LEU A 279 5.17 -11.72 21.70
C LEU A 279 4.23 -12.90 21.53
N ALA A 280 4.07 -13.76 22.54
CA ALA A 280 3.15 -14.89 22.49
C ALA A 280 1.72 -14.50 22.04
N PRO A 281 1.16 -13.32 22.37
CA PRO A 281 -0.14 -12.89 21.84
C PRO A 281 -0.18 -12.65 20.31
N LEU A 282 0.97 -12.56 19.64
CA LEU A 282 1.09 -12.26 18.21
C LEU A 282 1.59 -13.43 17.37
N ASP A 283 2.02 -14.55 17.95
CA ASP A 283 2.63 -15.64 17.18
C ASP A 283 1.72 -16.14 16.06
N GLY A 284 0.41 -16.25 16.30
CA GLY A 284 -0.54 -16.65 15.27
C GLY A 284 -0.59 -15.64 14.11
N LEU A 285 -0.67 -14.34 14.43
CA LEU A 285 -0.66 -13.26 13.44
C LEU A 285 0.64 -13.24 12.64
N MET A 286 1.78 -13.44 13.30
CA MET A 286 3.10 -13.48 12.66
C MET A 286 3.24 -14.69 11.73
N ARG A 287 2.74 -15.86 12.13
CA ARG A 287 2.68 -17.06 11.27
C ARG A 287 1.82 -16.81 10.03
N VAL A 288 0.61 -16.29 10.18
CA VAL A 288 -0.25 -16.01 9.02
C VAL A 288 0.41 -15.01 8.07
N ALA A 289 1.00 -13.94 8.59
CA ALA A 289 1.66 -12.93 7.77
C ALA A 289 2.85 -13.50 6.97
N ARG A 290 3.54 -14.51 7.51
CA ARG A 290 4.63 -15.22 6.84
C ARG A 290 4.16 -16.24 5.81
N GLU A 291 2.88 -16.56 5.74
CA GLU A 291 2.39 -17.65 4.89
C GLU A 291 1.29 -17.26 3.90
N ALA A 292 0.57 -16.15 4.13
CA ALA A 292 -0.60 -15.79 3.35
C ALA A 292 -0.82 -14.29 3.17
N GLY A 293 -1.80 -13.96 2.32
CA GLY A 293 -2.28 -12.60 2.08
C GLY A 293 -3.27 -12.14 3.15
N TRP A 294 -4.24 -11.33 2.72
CA TRP A 294 -5.22 -10.74 3.62
C TRP A 294 -6.23 -11.76 4.10
N TRP A 295 -6.78 -11.53 5.29
CA TRP A 295 -7.80 -12.40 5.86
C TRP A 295 -8.79 -11.65 6.74
N TRP A 296 -10.01 -12.19 6.83
CA TRP A 296 -11.15 -11.65 7.55
C TRP A 296 -11.61 -12.66 8.59
N PRO A 297 -11.41 -12.36 9.89
CA PRO A 297 -11.83 -13.24 10.96
C PRO A 297 -13.29 -12.97 11.37
N PHE A 298 -14.11 -14.02 11.38
CA PHE A 298 -15.45 -14.05 11.96
C PHE A 298 -15.51 -15.05 13.13
N GLU A 299 -16.58 -15.06 13.92
CA GLU A 299 -16.70 -15.95 15.09
C GLU A 299 -16.53 -17.44 14.71
N HIS A 300 -17.13 -17.89 13.62
CA HIS A 300 -17.19 -19.31 13.25
C HIS A 300 -16.40 -19.64 11.97
N ALA A 301 -16.02 -18.63 11.18
CA ALA A 301 -15.32 -18.81 9.92
C ALA A 301 -14.21 -17.79 9.69
N VAL A 302 -13.25 -18.15 8.84
CA VAL A 302 -12.21 -17.25 8.36
C VAL A 302 -12.19 -17.25 6.84
N LEU A 303 -12.14 -16.06 6.24
CA LEU A 303 -11.84 -15.90 4.82
C LEU A 303 -10.38 -15.50 4.70
N ILE A 304 -9.59 -16.19 3.89
CA ILE A 304 -8.17 -15.92 3.70
C ILE A 304 -7.82 -15.97 2.22
N CYS A 305 -6.93 -15.09 1.76
CA CYS A 305 -6.51 -15.10 0.37
C CYS A 305 -5.05 -15.56 0.18
N GLU A 306 -4.78 -16.08 -1.01
CA GLU A 306 -3.43 -16.30 -1.53
C GLU A 306 -2.61 -15.00 -1.55
N ARG A 307 -1.30 -15.16 -1.73
CA ARG A 307 -0.40 -14.02 -2.00
C ARG A 307 -0.51 -13.60 -3.46
N PRO A 308 0.03 -12.42 -3.82
CA PRO A 308 0.18 -12.07 -5.23
C PRO A 308 1.00 -13.14 -5.97
N SER A 309 0.61 -13.47 -7.20
CA SER A 309 1.40 -14.32 -8.09
C SER A 309 2.56 -13.55 -8.72
N GLU A 310 2.39 -12.25 -8.95
CA GLU A 310 3.42 -11.35 -9.50
C GLU A 310 3.39 -10.01 -8.77
N LEU A 311 4.58 -9.43 -8.54
CA LEU A 311 4.77 -8.09 -7.99
C LEU A 311 6.00 -7.46 -8.65
N HIS A 312 5.80 -6.27 -9.23
CA HIS A 312 6.85 -5.50 -9.91
C HIS A 312 6.87 -4.08 -9.37
N LEU A 313 8.05 -3.68 -8.91
CA LEU A 313 8.31 -2.37 -8.31
C LEU A 313 9.43 -1.67 -9.10
N ASP A 314 9.42 -0.33 -9.09
CA ASP A 314 10.57 0.47 -9.51
C ASP A 314 11.64 0.57 -8.39
N ASP A 315 12.76 1.23 -8.69
CA ASP A 315 13.87 1.42 -7.74
C ASP A 315 13.46 2.21 -6.47
N LEU A 316 12.32 2.88 -6.49
CA LEU A 316 11.75 3.61 -5.35
C LEU A 316 10.69 2.78 -4.60
N GLY A 317 10.51 1.51 -4.96
CA GLY A 317 9.56 0.61 -4.32
C GLY A 317 8.10 0.87 -4.68
N ARG A 318 7.82 1.55 -5.80
CA ARG A 318 6.45 1.84 -6.27
C ARG A 318 6.03 0.84 -7.34
N LEU A 319 4.75 0.47 -7.39
CA LEU A 319 4.22 -0.41 -8.44
C LEU A 319 4.59 0.12 -9.83
N HIS A 320 5.28 -0.70 -10.62
CA HIS A 320 5.67 -0.35 -11.97
C HIS A 320 5.91 -1.58 -12.83
N ARG A 321 5.31 -1.60 -14.02
CA ARG A 321 5.71 -2.52 -15.09
C ARG A 321 5.41 -1.90 -16.45
N ALA A 322 6.38 -1.99 -17.37
CA ALA A 322 6.20 -1.45 -18.72
C ALA A 322 5.26 -2.31 -19.58
N VAL A 323 5.24 -3.62 -19.40
CA VAL A 323 4.36 -4.53 -20.15
C VAL A 323 3.74 -5.53 -19.18
N GLY A 324 2.42 -5.56 -19.08
CA GLY A 324 1.67 -6.42 -18.17
C GLY A 324 1.34 -5.78 -16.81
N PRO A 325 0.74 -6.54 -15.89
CA PRO A 325 0.35 -6.04 -14.57
C PRO A 325 1.56 -5.84 -13.65
N ALA A 326 1.54 -4.77 -12.86
CA ALA A 326 2.54 -4.54 -11.81
C ALA A 326 2.25 -5.35 -10.55
N LEU A 327 1.00 -5.76 -10.34
CA LEU A 327 0.57 -6.68 -9.30
C LEU A 327 -0.47 -7.62 -9.91
N ALA A 328 -0.36 -8.92 -9.69
CA ALA A 328 -1.38 -9.88 -10.13
C ALA A 328 -1.65 -10.93 -9.05
N PHE A 329 -2.90 -11.40 -9.00
CA PHE A 329 -3.35 -12.52 -8.19
C PHE A 329 -3.83 -13.68 -9.09
N PRO A 330 -3.85 -14.93 -8.56
CA PRO A 330 -4.21 -16.13 -9.32
C PRO A 330 -5.55 -16.12 -10.06
N ASP A 331 -6.53 -15.33 -9.62
CA ASP A 331 -7.86 -15.21 -10.25
C ASP A 331 -7.92 -14.14 -11.35
N GLY A 332 -6.81 -13.46 -11.64
CA GLY A 332 -6.75 -12.37 -12.61
C GLY A 332 -7.03 -10.99 -12.01
N PHE A 333 -7.28 -10.86 -10.70
CA PHE A 333 -7.28 -9.54 -10.07
C PHE A 333 -5.89 -8.92 -10.19
N ALA A 334 -5.79 -7.79 -10.89
CA ALA A 334 -4.51 -7.20 -11.27
C ALA A 334 -4.54 -5.67 -11.18
N LEU A 335 -3.37 -5.09 -10.86
CA LEU A 335 -3.14 -3.65 -10.88
C LEU A 335 -2.05 -3.33 -11.90
N HIS A 336 -2.34 -2.36 -12.76
CA HIS A 336 -1.38 -1.80 -13.71
C HIS A 336 -0.93 -0.44 -13.23
N ALA A 337 0.38 -0.22 -13.25
CA ALA A 337 0.96 1.02 -12.77
C ALA A 337 2.24 1.39 -13.55
N TRP A 338 2.41 2.70 -13.75
CA TRP A 338 3.62 3.30 -14.31
C TRP A 338 4.26 4.21 -13.26
N ARG A 339 5.39 3.79 -12.66
CA ARG A 339 6.11 4.56 -11.63
C ARG A 339 5.21 4.99 -10.45
N GLY A 340 4.34 4.08 -10.01
CA GLY A 340 3.37 4.29 -8.93
C GLY A 340 2.06 4.94 -9.35
N MET A 341 1.92 5.42 -10.58
CA MET A 341 0.68 6.00 -11.10
C MET A 341 -0.20 4.90 -11.71
N PRO A 342 -1.46 4.71 -11.28
CA PRO A 342 -2.35 3.70 -11.85
C PRO A 342 -2.66 3.99 -13.33
N VAL A 343 -2.48 2.99 -14.19
CA VAL A 343 -2.70 3.12 -15.64
C VAL A 343 -3.64 2.02 -16.16
N PRO A 344 -4.30 2.24 -17.32
CA PRO A 344 -5.00 1.16 -18.01
C PRO A 344 -4.08 -0.03 -18.38
N PRO A 345 -4.60 -1.26 -18.49
CA PRO A 345 -3.82 -2.46 -18.82
C PRO A 345 -2.97 -2.34 -20.09
N GLU A 346 -3.49 -1.68 -21.10
CA GLU A 346 -2.89 -1.47 -22.41
C GLU A 346 -1.88 -0.31 -22.45
N PHE A 347 -1.87 0.55 -21.42
CA PHE A 347 -1.07 1.77 -21.41
C PHE A 347 0.42 1.48 -21.59
N GLY A 348 0.96 0.53 -20.84
CA GLY A 348 2.38 0.22 -20.90
C GLY A 348 2.83 -0.29 -22.28
N ALA A 349 2.06 -1.19 -22.91
CA ALA A 349 2.34 -1.67 -24.26
C ALA A 349 2.24 -0.56 -25.31
N ALA A 350 1.29 0.36 -25.13
CA ALA A 350 1.09 1.51 -26.00
C ALA A 350 2.25 2.52 -25.99
N MET A 351 3.08 2.52 -24.95
CA MET A 351 4.22 3.44 -24.84
C MET A 351 5.31 3.16 -25.88
N ALA A 352 5.44 1.91 -26.35
CA ALA A 352 6.43 1.53 -27.35
C ALA A 352 6.17 2.17 -28.73
N ASP A 353 4.89 2.31 -29.11
CA ASP A 353 4.44 2.83 -30.41
C ASP A 353 3.70 4.17 -30.25
N LEU A 354 4.15 4.99 -29.31
CA LEU A 354 3.52 6.26 -29.00
C LEU A 354 3.65 7.23 -30.19
N SER A 355 2.60 8.01 -30.46
CA SER A 355 2.56 9.02 -31.53
C SER A 355 2.07 10.35 -30.98
N VAL A 356 2.41 11.45 -31.65
CA VAL A 356 1.92 12.79 -31.26
C VAL A 356 0.40 12.84 -31.20
N THR A 357 -0.28 12.25 -32.18
CA THR A 357 -1.76 12.21 -32.21
C THR A 357 -2.29 11.51 -30.97
N ARG A 358 -1.74 10.35 -30.60
CA ARG A 358 -2.15 9.63 -29.39
C ARG A 358 -1.91 10.43 -28.12
N ILE A 359 -0.75 11.08 -28.01
CA ILE A 359 -0.45 11.97 -26.86
C ILE A 359 -1.48 13.10 -26.79
N ARG A 360 -1.83 13.72 -27.92
CA ARG A 360 -2.81 14.82 -27.98
C ARG A 360 -4.23 14.39 -27.63
N GLU A 361 -4.62 13.19 -28.03
CA GLU A 361 -5.95 12.61 -27.80
C GLU A 361 -6.13 12.03 -26.39
N GLU A 362 -5.07 11.88 -25.59
CA GLU A 362 -5.15 11.33 -24.24
C GLU A 362 -5.80 12.32 -23.26
N ASP A 363 -7.07 12.12 -22.91
CA ASP A 363 -7.84 13.02 -22.04
C ASP A 363 -7.26 13.21 -20.64
N ASN A 364 -6.60 12.19 -20.09
CA ASN A 364 -6.04 12.27 -18.75
C ASN A 364 -4.69 13.03 -18.78
N ALA A 365 -4.68 14.25 -18.25
CA ALA A 365 -3.50 15.11 -18.23
C ALA A 365 -2.26 14.47 -17.56
N GLU A 366 -2.43 13.64 -16.53
CA GLU A 366 -1.30 12.92 -15.91
C GLU A 366 -0.75 11.81 -16.79
N LEU A 367 -1.63 11.05 -17.49
CA LEU A 367 -1.21 10.07 -18.49
C LEU A 367 -0.49 10.74 -19.65
N ARG A 368 -1.06 11.83 -20.16
CA ARG A 368 -0.48 12.65 -21.24
C ARG A 368 0.91 13.18 -20.86
N ARG A 369 1.11 13.64 -19.62
CA ARG A 369 2.42 14.07 -19.12
C ARG A 369 3.44 12.93 -19.14
N VAL A 370 3.06 11.74 -18.65
CA VAL A 370 3.92 10.56 -18.66
C VAL A 370 4.25 10.12 -20.09
N MET A 371 3.27 10.17 -20.99
CA MET A 371 3.48 9.91 -22.41
C MET A 371 4.48 10.91 -23.02
N LEU A 372 4.34 12.22 -22.75
CA LEU A 372 5.28 13.25 -23.21
C LEU A 372 6.71 13.04 -22.69
N GLU A 373 6.85 12.74 -21.40
CA GLU A 373 8.13 12.43 -20.77
C GLU A 373 8.80 11.21 -21.41
N HIS A 374 8.03 10.17 -21.75
CA HIS A 374 8.53 8.98 -22.41
C HIS A 374 8.84 9.18 -23.90
N PHE A 375 7.97 9.88 -24.63
CA PHE A 375 8.15 10.17 -26.05
C PHE A 375 9.37 11.05 -26.33
N GLY A 376 9.72 11.87 -25.35
CA GLY A 376 10.75 12.88 -25.46
C GLY A 376 10.16 14.19 -26.00
N PHE A 377 10.44 15.25 -25.27
CA PHE A 377 9.96 16.58 -25.59
C PHE A 377 10.48 17.13 -26.93
N ASP A 378 11.74 16.87 -27.27
CA ASP A 378 12.36 17.25 -28.55
C ASP A 378 11.58 16.66 -29.73
N ARG A 379 11.42 15.33 -29.73
CA ARG A 379 10.67 14.60 -30.75
C ARG A 379 9.22 15.07 -30.83
N TYR A 380 8.58 15.31 -29.69
CA TYR A 380 7.21 15.84 -29.66
C TYR A 380 7.11 17.20 -30.36
N LEU A 381 7.99 18.15 -30.06
CA LEU A 381 7.94 19.47 -30.69
C LEU A 381 8.18 19.40 -32.21
N GLN A 382 9.14 18.57 -32.64
CA GLN A 382 9.41 18.33 -34.07
C GLN A 382 8.22 17.72 -34.80
N GLU A 383 7.56 16.70 -34.22
CA GLU A 383 6.47 15.96 -34.87
C GLU A 383 5.08 16.60 -34.66
N SER A 384 4.93 17.50 -33.69
CA SER A 384 3.64 18.10 -33.34
C SER A 384 3.26 19.33 -34.15
N GLY A 385 4.17 19.88 -34.94
CA GLY A 385 3.94 21.17 -35.59
C GLY A 385 3.89 22.29 -34.57
N ALA A 386 4.79 22.25 -33.59
CA ALA A 386 4.97 23.35 -32.65
C ALA A 386 5.39 24.62 -33.39
N ASP A 387 4.84 25.76 -32.97
CA ASP A 387 5.19 27.05 -33.54
C ASP A 387 6.44 27.61 -32.85
N LEU A 388 7.34 28.14 -33.65
CA LEU A 388 8.45 28.96 -33.17
C LEU A 388 7.88 30.30 -32.68
N VAL A 389 7.92 30.55 -31.37
CA VAL A 389 7.43 31.79 -30.76
C VAL A 389 8.50 32.88 -30.76
N HIS A 390 9.73 32.53 -30.37
CA HIS A 390 10.84 33.48 -30.28
C HIS A 390 12.18 32.77 -30.39
N ARG A 391 13.21 33.44 -30.89
CA ARG A 391 14.60 32.95 -30.86
C ARG A 391 15.54 34.12 -30.61
N ASP A 392 16.46 33.93 -29.68
CA ASP A 392 17.55 34.86 -29.39
C ASP A 392 18.83 34.08 -29.06
N GLU A 393 19.86 34.78 -28.59
CA GLU A 393 21.16 34.21 -28.20
C GLU A 393 21.10 33.26 -26.99
N THR A 394 20.03 33.29 -26.20
CA THR A 394 19.85 32.41 -25.04
C THR A 394 19.12 31.11 -25.38
N GLY A 395 18.37 31.07 -26.49
CA GLY A 395 17.68 29.86 -26.92
C GLY A 395 16.54 30.07 -27.92
N THR A 396 15.73 29.04 -28.10
CA THR A 396 14.55 29.02 -28.96
C THR A 396 13.31 28.71 -28.15
N LEU A 397 12.30 29.58 -28.16
CA LEU A 397 11.02 29.37 -27.51
C LEU A 397 10.03 28.74 -28.49
N TRP A 398 9.51 27.58 -28.13
CA TRP A 398 8.51 26.82 -28.86
C TRP A 398 7.18 26.81 -28.12
N ARG A 399 6.08 26.76 -28.87
CA ARG A 399 4.75 26.55 -28.31
C ARG A 399 3.98 25.53 -29.13
N ALA A 400 3.54 24.46 -28.47
CA ALA A 400 2.66 23.46 -29.06
C ALA A 400 1.25 23.60 -28.46
N PRO A 401 0.19 23.56 -29.29
CA PRO A 401 -1.17 23.49 -28.77
C PRO A 401 -1.38 22.17 -28.02
N VAL A 402 -2.04 22.25 -26.87
CA VAL A 402 -2.50 21.12 -26.07
C VAL A 402 -4.02 21.24 -25.98
N ALA A 403 -4.75 20.18 -26.34
CA ALA A 403 -6.21 20.20 -26.28
C ALA A 403 -6.68 20.28 -24.83
N ASP A 404 -7.61 21.20 -24.56
CA ASP A 404 -8.26 21.44 -23.26
C ASP A 404 -7.33 21.74 -22.06
N ASP A 405 -6.08 22.17 -22.32
CA ASP A 405 -5.09 22.56 -21.30
C ASP A 405 -4.28 23.79 -21.75
N GLU A 406 -3.41 24.31 -20.87
CA GLU A 406 -2.44 25.35 -21.24
C GLU A 406 -1.48 24.86 -22.35
N PRO A 407 -1.10 25.74 -23.28
CA PRO A 407 -0.19 25.35 -24.35
C PRO A 407 1.18 24.96 -23.78
N LEU A 408 1.74 23.86 -24.26
CA LEU A 408 3.08 23.42 -23.88
C LEU A 408 4.08 24.44 -24.43
N THR A 409 4.65 25.25 -23.53
CA THR A 409 5.66 26.26 -23.86
C THR A 409 7.02 25.81 -23.35
N MET A 410 8.01 25.83 -24.24
CA MET A 410 9.28 25.14 -24.06
C MET A 410 10.42 26.02 -24.55
N VAL A 411 11.49 26.15 -23.77
CA VAL A 411 12.72 26.79 -24.22
C VAL A 411 13.76 25.72 -24.56
N GLU A 412 14.16 25.70 -25.83
CA GLU A 412 15.29 24.94 -26.35
C GLU A 412 16.57 25.71 -26.09
N VAL A 413 17.51 25.09 -25.38
CA VAL A 413 18.82 25.65 -25.07
C VAL A 413 19.90 24.64 -25.44
N VAL A 414 21.04 25.13 -25.95
CA VAL A 414 22.23 24.31 -26.14
C VAL A 414 23.09 24.45 -24.90
N ASN A 415 23.48 23.33 -24.31
CA ASN A 415 24.37 23.35 -23.17
C ASN A 415 25.69 24.00 -23.59
N SER A 416 26.09 25.02 -22.84
CA SER A 416 27.29 25.78 -23.13
C SER A 416 28.56 25.01 -22.76
N THR A 417 28.44 24.01 -21.86
CA THR A 417 29.51 23.06 -21.58
C THR A 417 29.50 21.95 -22.63
N PRO A 418 30.59 21.77 -23.41
CA PRO A 418 30.75 20.57 -24.21
C PRO A 418 30.89 19.36 -23.29
N GLU A 419 30.28 18.25 -23.68
CA GLU A 419 30.51 16.93 -23.10
C GLU A 419 31.99 16.53 -23.26
N PRO A 420 32.48 15.50 -22.54
CA PRO A 420 33.88 15.05 -22.64
C PRO A 420 34.35 14.67 -24.04
N ASP A 421 33.42 14.40 -24.97
CA ASP A 421 33.68 14.11 -26.39
C ASP A 421 33.66 15.35 -27.31
N GLY A 422 33.46 16.54 -26.74
CA GLY A 422 33.39 17.82 -27.44
C GLY A 422 32.02 18.17 -28.03
N THR A 423 30.98 17.34 -27.81
CA THR A 423 29.62 17.62 -28.31
C THR A 423 28.82 18.45 -27.30
N SER A 424 27.93 19.33 -27.78
CA SER A 424 26.97 20.03 -26.92
C SER A 424 25.61 19.38 -27.04
N ARG A 425 24.93 19.18 -25.90
CA ARG A 425 23.56 18.64 -25.86
C ARG A 425 22.53 19.76 -25.94
N THR A 426 21.48 19.54 -26.73
CA THR A 426 20.30 20.39 -26.74
C THR A 426 19.32 19.91 -25.68
N TYR A 427 18.81 20.83 -24.87
CA TYR A 427 17.82 20.59 -23.84
C TYR A 427 16.56 21.39 -24.13
N PHE A 428 15.40 20.81 -23.84
CA PHE A 428 14.11 21.49 -23.91
C PHE A 428 13.52 21.56 -22.50
N LEU A 429 13.34 22.77 -21.98
CA LEU A 429 12.87 23.01 -20.63
C LEU A 429 11.46 23.60 -20.68
N ARG A 430 10.51 22.98 -19.96
CA ARG A 430 9.15 23.51 -19.84
C ARG A 430 9.18 24.83 -19.05
N VAL A 431 8.53 25.85 -19.59
CA VAL A 431 8.38 27.17 -18.97
C VAL A 431 6.89 27.55 -18.92
N PRO A 432 6.48 28.49 -18.06
CA PRO A 432 5.08 28.90 -17.98
C PRO A 432 4.53 29.40 -19.32
N PRO A 433 3.23 29.20 -19.60
CA PRO A 433 2.64 29.52 -20.91
C PRO A 433 2.62 31.02 -21.23
N TRP A 434 2.72 31.89 -20.21
CA TRP A 434 2.77 33.35 -20.38
C TRP A 434 4.14 33.86 -20.84
N VAL A 435 5.18 33.02 -20.87
CA VAL A 435 6.50 33.40 -21.37
C VAL A 435 6.43 33.72 -22.86
N THR A 436 7.04 34.84 -23.27
CA THR A 436 7.00 35.32 -24.66
C THR A 436 8.37 35.37 -25.34
N THR A 437 9.47 35.38 -24.59
CA THR A 437 10.84 35.40 -25.13
C THR A 437 11.66 34.21 -24.65
N ALA A 438 12.69 33.82 -25.40
CA ALA A 438 13.56 32.72 -25.03
C ALA A 438 14.36 33.08 -23.76
N ARG A 439 14.93 34.30 -23.69
CA ARG A 439 15.63 34.78 -22.49
C ARG A 439 14.79 34.75 -21.22
N GLN A 440 13.54 35.20 -21.29
CA GLN A 440 12.61 35.12 -20.16
C GLN A 440 12.37 33.66 -19.72
N GLY A 441 12.26 32.75 -20.69
CA GLY A 441 12.14 31.31 -20.43
C GLY A 441 13.38 30.76 -19.73
N VAL A 442 14.58 31.06 -20.23
CA VAL A 442 15.84 30.61 -19.61
C VAL A 442 16.00 31.21 -18.22
N ALA A 443 15.81 32.52 -18.05
CA ALA A 443 15.91 33.20 -16.75
C ALA A 443 14.98 32.55 -15.70
N TRP A 444 13.74 32.23 -16.10
CA TRP A 444 12.77 31.56 -15.22
C TRP A 444 13.27 30.20 -14.72
N THR A 445 13.99 29.43 -15.55
CA THR A 445 14.55 28.13 -15.12
C THR A 445 15.61 28.27 -14.03
N PHE A 446 16.21 29.45 -13.89
CA PHE A 446 17.13 29.80 -12.79
C PHE A 446 16.46 30.56 -11.64
N GLY A 447 15.13 30.75 -11.69
CA GLY A 447 14.39 31.53 -10.67
C GLY A 447 14.64 33.03 -10.74
N LEU A 448 15.08 33.56 -11.89
CA LEU A 448 15.39 34.97 -12.13
C LEU A 448 14.37 35.63 -13.07
N SER A 449 14.28 36.96 -13.02
CA SER A 449 13.61 37.74 -14.07
C SER A 449 14.52 37.94 -15.29
N ASP A 450 13.94 38.31 -16.43
CA ASP A 450 14.68 38.64 -17.67
C ASP A 450 15.74 39.73 -17.42
N GLU A 451 15.38 40.79 -16.69
CA GLU A 451 16.28 41.90 -16.33
C GLU A 451 17.40 41.49 -15.36
N GLN A 452 17.21 40.44 -14.58
CA GLN A 452 18.21 39.91 -13.64
C GLN A 452 19.16 38.90 -14.30
N TYR A 453 18.83 38.43 -15.51
CA TYR A 453 19.56 37.39 -16.20
C TYR A 453 20.65 37.98 -17.11
N GLU A 454 21.80 38.31 -16.50
CA GLU A 454 23.02 38.74 -17.19
C GLU A 454 24.14 37.69 -17.03
N PRO A 455 24.14 36.60 -17.82
CA PRO A 455 25.18 35.58 -17.71
C PRO A 455 26.54 36.14 -18.16
N GLN A 456 27.48 36.31 -17.23
CA GLN A 456 28.84 36.79 -17.52
C GLN A 456 29.76 35.71 -18.11
N VAL A 457 29.46 34.43 -17.81
CA VAL A 457 30.02 33.23 -18.44
C VAL A 457 28.91 32.20 -18.49
N GLN A 458 28.59 31.69 -19.67
CA GLN A 458 27.75 30.50 -19.82
C GLN A 458 28.68 29.29 -19.76
N THR A 459 28.76 28.65 -18.59
CA THR A 459 29.51 27.39 -18.42
C THR A 459 28.74 26.24 -18.99
#